data_AF-A0A1W9HJC3-F1
#
_entry.id   AF-A0A1W9HJC3-F1
#
_cell.length_a   1.000
_cell.length_b   1.000
_cell.length_c   1.000
_cell.angle_alpha   90.00
_cell.angle_beta   90.00
_cell.angle_gamma   90.00
#
_symmetry.space_group_name_H-M   'P 1'
#
loop_
_entity.id
_entity.type
_entity.pdbx_description
1 polymer ?
#
loop_
_entity_poly.entity_id
_entity_poly.type
_entity_poly.pdbx_seq_one_letter_code
_entity_poly.pdbx_strand_id
1 'polypeptide(L)'
;MLYALTVAVEGGHAKATLLGLDSEGWVYVGLTIFLLLAIFVGKAPQKIVEALDGRIAETRRQLDEARAIRAEAEALLNDARARTQASAGDAAAIVAQAEADAKAMLAKAEGDAAELIARRSKMAEDKIAAAERGALAEVRAQAAQAATRAAADLIGARYGAEADKALVDRAIAGIARPN
;
A
#
# COMPACT_ATOMS: atom_id res chain seq x y z
N MET A 1 -57.46 10.07 115.59
CA MET A 1 -57.25 11.50 115.35
C MET A 1 -56.59 11.63 113.99
N LEU A 2 -57.36 12.13 112.99
CA LEU A 2 -56.92 12.83 111.75
C LEU A 2 -55.95 12.09 110.77
N TYR A 3 -56.09 12.09 109.44
CA TYR A 3 -57.02 12.70 108.48
C TYR A 3 -56.79 12.03 107.10
N ALA A 4 -57.88 11.75 106.38
CA ALA A 4 -58.12 11.87 104.92
C ALA A 4 -56.93 11.83 103.92
N LEU A 5 -56.90 10.90 102.96
CA LEU A 5 -57.60 10.93 101.65
C LEU A 5 -56.71 11.47 100.53
N THR A 6 -56.52 10.67 99.47
CA THR A 6 -56.42 11.04 98.02
C THR A 6 -55.86 9.84 97.27
N VAL A 7 -56.69 8.84 96.91
CA VAL A 7 -57.49 8.75 95.68
C VAL A 7 -56.61 8.80 94.43
N ALA A 8 -56.51 7.63 93.79
CA ALA A 8 -56.12 7.46 92.40
C ALA A 8 -57.02 8.34 91.52
N VAL A 9 -56.42 9.33 90.86
CA VAL A 9 -57.05 10.05 89.76
C VAL A 9 -56.58 9.37 88.49
N GLU A 10 -57.32 8.35 88.06
CA GLU A 10 -57.43 8.06 86.64
C GLU A 10 -58.14 9.27 86.02
N GLY A 11 -57.35 10.16 85.40
CA GLY A 11 -57.86 11.31 84.68
C GLY A 11 -58.63 10.85 83.45
N GLY A 12 -59.95 10.70 83.59
CA GLY A 12 -60.86 10.62 82.46
C GLY A 12 -60.80 11.93 81.68
N HIS A 13 -60.00 11.94 80.61
CA HIS A 13 -59.94 13.05 79.67
C HIS A 13 -61.32 13.24 79.03
N ALA A 14 -62.03 14.30 79.43
CA ALA A 14 -63.18 14.78 78.67
C ALA A 14 -62.68 15.14 77.26
N LYS A 15 -62.99 14.30 76.28
CA LYS A 15 -62.60 14.50 74.87
C LYS A 15 -63.25 15.81 74.42
N ALA A 16 -62.46 16.86 74.21
CA ALA A 16 -62.95 18.13 73.70
C ALA A 16 -63.60 17.87 72.34
N THR A 17 -64.93 17.95 72.31
CA THR A 17 -65.73 17.58 71.14
C THR A 17 -66.32 18.88 70.58
N LEU A 18 -65.90 19.27 69.38
CA LEU A 18 -66.38 20.46 68.67
C LEU A 18 -67.25 19.99 67.50
N LEU A 19 -68.52 20.40 67.46
CA LEU A 19 -69.52 19.99 66.46
C LEU A 19 -69.73 18.45 66.38
N GLY A 20 -69.62 17.74 67.50
CA GLY A 20 -69.82 16.28 67.56
C GLY A 20 -68.62 15.45 67.09
N LEU A 21 -67.51 16.10 66.71
CA LEU A 21 -66.25 15.46 66.36
C LEU A 21 -65.21 15.69 67.45
N ASP A 22 -64.51 14.62 67.81
CA ASP A 22 -63.38 14.64 68.71
C ASP A 22 -62.12 15.21 68.03
N SER A 23 -61.04 15.36 68.79
CA SER A 23 -59.75 15.87 68.29
C SER A 23 -59.22 15.08 67.08
N GLU A 24 -59.42 13.76 67.09
CA GLU A 24 -59.06 12.88 65.96
C GLU A 24 -59.91 13.19 64.72
N GLY A 25 -61.22 13.39 64.88
CA GLY A 25 -62.12 13.79 63.80
C GLY A 25 -61.68 15.07 63.07
N TRP A 26 -61.26 16.11 63.79
CA TRP A 26 -60.75 17.35 63.17
C TRP A 26 -59.40 17.19 62.46
N VAL A 27 -58.53 16.28 62.93
CA VAL A 27 -57.30 15.91 62.22
C VAL A 27 -57.62 15.24 60.89
N TYR A 28 -58.59 14.33 60.85
CA TYR A 28 -59.05 13.71 59.60
C TYR A 28 -59.68 14.71 58.64
N VAL A 29 -60.45 15.69 59.13
CA VAL A 29 -61.00 16.78 58.30
C VAL A 29 -59.88 17.63 57.70
N GLY A 30 -58.88 18.01 58.50
CA GLY A 30 -57.70 18.75 58.00
C GLY A 30 -56.90 17.96 56.96
N LEU A 31 -56.65 16.68 57.21
CA LEU A 31 -55.99 15.78 56.25
C LEU A 31 -56.80 15.62 54.96
N THR A 32 -58.12 15.51 55.06
CA THR A 32 -59.02 15.38 53.91
C THR A 32 -59.01 16.64 53.06
N ILE A 33 -59.11 17.83 53.68
CA ILE A 33 -59.02 19.10 52.96
C ILE A 33 -57.64 19.26 52.31
N PHE A 34 -56.56 18.89 52.99
CA PHE A 34 -55.22 18.91 52.42
C PHE A 34 -55.07 17.97 51.23
N LEU A 35 -55.58 16.73 51.31
CA LEU A 35 -55.56 15.77 50.20
C LEU A 35 -56.41 16.26 49.02
N LEU A 36 -57.59 16.82 49.27
CA LEU A 36 -58.43 17.42 48.24
C LEU A 36 -57.71 18.59 47.56
N LEU A 37 -57.09 19.51 48.32
CA LEU A 37 -56.30 20.59 47.74
C LEU A 37 -55.09 20.06 46.97
N ALA A 38 -54.36 19.06 47.47
CA ALA A 38 -53.20 18.49 46.80
C ALA A 38 -53.56 17.77 45.49
N ILE A 39 -54.72 17.10 45.44
CA ILE A 39 -55.20 16.40 44.25
C ILE A 39 -55.83 17.38 43.24
N PHE A 40 -56.75 18.24 43.68
CA PHE A 40 -57.53 19.12 42.79
C PHE A 40 -56.79 20.41 42.41
N VAL A 41 -56.08 21.05 43.34
CA VAL A 41 -55.36 22.32 43.10
C VAL A 41 -53.89 22.05 42.76
N GLY A 42 -53.23 21.19 43.54
CA GLY A 42 -51.81 20.87 43.36
C GLY A 42 -51.53 19.90 42.22
N LYS A 43 -52.54 19.18 41.72
CA LYS A 43 -52.42 18.11 40.71
C LYS A 43 -51.27 17.14 41.02
N ALA A 44 -51.03 16.87 42.30
CA ALA A 44 -49.95 16.02 42.77
C ALA A 44 -49.85 14.66 42.04
N PRO A 45 -50.95 13.90 41.80
CA PRO A 45 -50.83 12.63 41.08
C PRO A 45 -50.38 12.81 39.62
N GLN A 46 -50.80 13.88 38.94
CA GLN A 46 -50.40 14.12 37.54
C GLN A 46 -48.91 14.44 37.43
N LYS A 47 -48.37 15.28 38.34
CA LYS A 47 -46.94 15.61 38.36
C LYS A 47 -46.04 14.42 38.64
N ILE A 48 -46.49 13.48 39.49
CA ILE A 48 -45.76 12.25 39.78
C ILE A 48 -45.72 11.36 38.54
N VAL A 49 -46.85 11.18 37.86
CA VAL A 49 -46.92 10.41 36.61
C VAL A 49 -46.03 11.04 35.53
N GLU A 50 -46.11 12.36 35.34
CA GLU A 50 -45.30 13.08 34.36
C GLU A 50 -43.79 12.95 34.65
N ALA A 51 -43.37 13.00 35.92
CA ALA A 51 -41.97 12.80 36.30
C ALA A 51 -41.50 11.35 36.05
N LEU A 52 -42.37 10.36 36.28
CA LEU A 52 -42.09 8.96 35.96
C LEU A 52 -41.99 8.75 34.45
N ASP A 53 -42.93 9.31 33.69
CA ASP A 53 -42.92 9.25 32.22
C ASP A 53 -41.69 9.94 31.64
N GLY A 54 -41.29 11.09 32.19
CA GLY A 54 -40.06 11.79 31.82
C GLY A 54 -38.81 10.94 32.04
N ARG A 55 -38.72 10.22 33.18
CA ARG A 55 -37.63 9.28 33.44
C ARG A 55 -37.63 8.08 32.49
N ILE A 56 -38.82 7.55 32.16
CA ILE A 56 -38.96 6.45 31.20
C ILE A 56 -38.52 6.91 29.81
N ALA A 57 -38.94 8.10 29.39
CA ALA A 57 -38.56 8.68 28.10
C ALA A 57 -37.04 8.89 28.00
N GLU A 58 -36.42 9.44 29.05
CA GLU A 58 -34.97 9.65 29.08
C GLU A 58 -34.20 8.31 29.08
N THR A 59 -34.66 7.32 29.85
CA THR A 59 -34.04 5.99 29.85
C THR A 59 -34.17 5.31 28.48
N ARG A 60 -35.32 5.45 27.81
CA ARG A 60 -35.51 4.94 26.45
C ARG A 60 -34.56 5.62 25.47
N ARG A 61 -34.45 6.95 25.52
CA ARG A 61 -33.51 7.72 24.70
C ARG A 61 -32.07 7.22 24.88
N GLN A 62 -31.61 7.07 26.12
CA GLN A 62 -30.27 6.57 26.41
C GLN A 62 -30.06 5.12 25.92
N LEU A 63 -31.07 4.26 26.06
CA LEU A 63 -31.01 2.88 25.54
C LEU A 63 -30.96 2.84 24.01
N ASP A 64 -31.71 3.70 23.33
CA ASP A 64 -31.71 3.78 21.87
C ASP A 64 -30.39 4.37 21.33
N GLU A 65 -29.84 5.39 22.00
CA GLU A 65 -28.50 5.92 21.71
C GLU A 65 -27.42 4.84 21.93
N ALA A 66 -27.48 4.10 23.03
CA ALA A 66 -26.54 3.01 23.30
C ALA A 66 -26.64 1.89 22.26
N ARG A 67 -27.86 1.57 21.80
CA ARG A 67 -28.08 0.60 20.71
C ARG A 67 -27.52 1.10 19.38
N ALA A 68 -27.73 2.38 19.07
CA ALA A 68 -27.18 3.00 17.86
C ALA A 68 -25.64 2.97 17.87
N ILE A 69 -25.01 3.41 18.96
CA ILE A 69 -23.56 3.37 19.13
C ILE A 69 -23.03 1.94 19.00
N ARG A 70 -23.72 0.96 19.58
CA ARG A 70 -23.33 -0.45 19.45
C ARG A 70 -23.42 -0.93 18.00
N ALA A 71 -24.50 -0.59 17.28
CA ALA A 71 -24.65 -0.95 15.87
C ALA A 71 -23.56 -0.30 15.01
N GLU A 72 -23.23 0.96 15.27
CA GLU A 72 -22.13 1.67 14.59
C GLU A 72 -20.76 1.03 14.90
N ALA A 73 -20.51 0.66 16.16
CA ALA A 73 -19.28 -0.02 16.55
C ALA A 73 -19.15 -1.42 15.92
N GLU A 74 -20.25 -2.18 15.85
CA GLU A 74 -20.29 -3.48 15.18
C GLU A 74 -20.07 -3.33 13.66
N ALA A 75 -20.67 -2.31 13.04
CA ALA A 75 -20.43 -1.98 11.62
C ALA A 75 -18.97 -1.60 11.36
N LEU A 76 -18.38 -0.73 12.20
CA LEU A 76 -16.99 -0.30 12.09
C LEU A 76 -16.01 -1.47 12.30
N LEU A 77 -16.30 -2.37 13.24
CA LEU A 77 -15.51 -3.58 13.47
C LEU A 77 -15.54 -4.50 12.25
N ASN A 78 -16.70 -4.68 11.64
CA ASN A 78 -16.85 -5.49 10.44
C ASN A 78 -16.10 -4.88 9.25
N ASP A 79 -16.18 -3.56 9.05
CA ASP A 79 -15.41 -2.86 8.02
C ASP A 79 -13.90 -2.98 8.27
N ALA A 80 -13.44 -2.77 9.49
CA ALA A 80 -12.02 -2.90 9.84
C ALA A 80 -11.48 -4.33 9.62
N ARG A 81 -12.27 -5.35 9.96
CA ARG A 81 -11.94 -6.76 9.69
C ARG A 81 -11.88 -7.06 8.20
N ALA A 82 -12.87 -6.59 7.43
CA ALA A 82 -12.88 -6.75 5.98
C ALA A 82 -11.67 -6.07 5.34
N ARG A 83 -11.34 -4.83 5.75
CA ARG A 83 -10.15 -4.10 5.29
C ARG A 83 -8.86 -4.83 5.63
N THR A 84 -8.73 -5.37 6.84
CA THR A 84 -7.53 -6.10 7.25
C THR A 84 -7.32 -7.37 6.42
N GLN A 85 -8.40 -8.11 6.15
CA GLN A 85 -8.34 -9.28 5.27
C GLN A 85 -7.98 -8.90 3.82
N ALA A 86 -8.58 -7.83 3.31
CA ALA A 86 -8.26 -7.29 1.98
C ALA A 86 -6.79 -6.85 1.90
N SER A 87 -6.29 -6.07 2.87
CA SER A 87 -4.90 -5.61 2.89
C SER A 87 -3.88 -6.75 3.00
N ALA A 88 -4.19 -7.81 3.75
CA ALA A 88 -3.34 -9.00 3.80
C ALA A 88 -3.29 -9.72 2.44
N GLY A 89 -4.43 -9.81 1.74
CA GLY A 89 -4.50 -10.34 0.38
C GLY A 89 -3.73 -9.47 -0.62
N ASP A 90 -3.90 -8.16 -0.57
CA ASP A 90 -3.23 -7.19 -1.43
C ASP A 90 -1.71 -7.24 -1.25
N ALA A 91 -1.22 -7.31 0.00
CA ALA A 91 0.22 -7.43 0.27
C ALA A 91 0.79 -8.73 -0.32
N ALA A 92 0.10 -9.86 -0.16
CA ALA A 92 0.51 -11.13 -0.76
C ALA A 92 0.50 -11.06 -2.30
N ALA A 93 -0.50 -10.42 -2.90
CA ALA A 93 -0.59 -10.22 -4.34
C ALA A 93 0.55 -9.32 -4.87
N ILE A 94 0.89 -8.24 -4.15
CA ILE A 94 2.01 -7.36 -4.48
C ILE A 94 3.33 -8.14 -4.47
N VAL A 95 3.58 -8.96 -3.44
CA VAL A 95 4.80 -9.78 -3.35
C VAL A 95 4.85 -10.80 -4.48
N ALA A 96 3.76 -11.52 -4.74
CA ALA A 96 3.70 -12.50 -5.82
C ALA A 96 3.94 -11.85 -7.20
N GLN A 97 3.36 -10.68 -7.44
CA GLN A 97 3.58 -9.93 -8.67
C GLN A 97 5.04 -9.45 -8.79
N ALA A 98 5.61 -8.91 -7.71
CA ALA A 98 7.01 -8.47 -7.70
C ALA A 98 7.98 -9.63 -7.96
N GLU A 99 7.72 -10.83 -7.42
CA GLU A 99 8.51 -12.02 -7.72
C GLU A 99 8.37 -12.47 -9.18
N ALA A 100 7.16 -12.41 -9.74
CA ALA A 100 6.92 -12.73 -11.15
C ALA A 100 7.65 -11.75 -12.07
N ASP A 101 7.57 -10.45 -11.78
CA ASP A 101 8.24 -9.40 -12.53
C ASP A 101 9.76 -9.53 -12.41
N ALA A 102 10.30 -9.82 -11.22
CA ALA A 102 11.72 -10.06 -11.03
C ALA A 102 12.22 -11.25 -11.85
N LYS A 103 11.47 -12.37 -11.88
CA LYS A 103 11.80 -13.53 -12.72
C LYS A 103 11.77 -13.20 -14.21
N ALA A 104 10.78 -12.44 -14.66
CA ALA A 104 10.69 -12.00 -16.05
C ALA A 104 11.84 -11.05 -16.43
N MET A 105 12.20 -10.13 -15.53
CA MET A 105 13.33 -9.22 -15.71
C MET A 105 14.66 -9.97 -15.79
N LEU A 106 14.87 -10.98 -14.93
CA LEU A 106 16.07 -11.82 -14.97
C LEU A 106 16.16 -12.59 -16.29
N ALA A 107 15.09 -13.28 -16.69
CA ALA A 107 15.07 -14.02 -17.96
C ALA A 107 15.35 -13.11 -19.16
N LYS A 108 14.79 -11.90 -19.17
CA LYS A 108 15.06 -10.91 -20.20
C LYS A 108 16.52 -10.43 -20.17
N ALA A 109 17.05 -10.12 -18.99
CA ALA A 109 18.43 -9.65 -18.82
C ALA A 109 19.44 -10.73 -19.26
N GLU A 110 19.18 -12.00 -18.95
CA GLU A 110 19.99 -13.12 -19.42
C GLU A 110 19.96 -13.24 -20.95
N GLY A 111 18.78 -13.12 -21.57
CA GLY A 111 18.63 -13.11 -23.02
C GLY A 111 19.38 -11.94 -23.68
N ASP A 112 19.20 -10.73 -23.18
CA ASP A 112 19.85 -9.51 -23.67
C ASP A 112 21.39 -9.59 -23.51
N ALA A 113 21.86 -10.15 -22.39
CA ALA A 113 23.28 -10.37 -22.15
C ALA A 113 23.88 -11.40 -23.10
N ALA A 114 23.20 -12.52 -23.33
CA ALA A 114 23.63 -13.54 -24.28
C ALA A 114 23.71 -12.99 -25.70
N GLU A 115 22.71 -12.20 -26.11
CA GLU A 115 22.71 -11.55 -27.42
C GLU A 115 23.85 -10.53 -27.54
N LEU A 116 24.09 -9.73 -26.50
CA LEU A 116 25.19 -8.77 -26.48
C LEU A 116 26.55 -9.45 -26.60
N ILE A 117 26.76 -10.56 -25.88
CA ILE A 117 27.98 -11.37 -25.97
C ILE A 117 28.14 -11.93 -27.39
N ALA A 118 27.09 -12.50 -27.97
CA ALA A 118 27.14 -13.04 -29.33
C ALA A 118 27.50 -11.97 -30.37
N ARG A 119 26.88 -10.78 -30.29
CA ARG A 119 27.22 -9.64 -31.16
C ARG A 119 28.66 -9.19 -30.98
N ARG A 120 29.16 -9.13 -29.74
CA ARG A 120 30.55 -8.75 -29.45
C ARG A 120 31.56 -9.79 -29.94
N SER A 121 31.26 -11.08 -29.80
CA SER A 121 32.11 -12.16 -30.36
C SER A 121 32.22 -12.01 -31.86
N LYS A 122 31.08 -11.88 -32.55
CA LYS A 122 31.05 -11.71 -34.01
C LYS A 122 31.83 -10.47 -34.47
N MET A 123 31.67 -9.34 -33.78
CA MET A 123 32.45 -8.13 -34.10
C MET A 123 33.95 -8.33 -33.90
N ALA A 124 34.37 -9.10 -32.88
CA ALA A 124 35.78 -9.42 -32.66
C ALA A 124 36.31 -10.36 -33.76
N GLU A 125 35.56 -11.40 -34.10
CA GLU A 125 35.87 -12.32 -35.20
C GLU A 125 36.00 -11.59 -36.55
N ASP A 126 35.04 -10.71 -36.86
CA ASP A 126 35.06 -9.90 -38.09
C ASP A 126 36.29 -8.97 -38.14
N LYS A 127 36.67 -8.39 -37.00
CA LYS A 127 37.89 -7.55 -36.88
C LYS A 127 39.16 -8.37 -37.06
N ILE A 128 39.24 -9.55 -36.45
CA ILE A 128 40.38 -10.47 -36.60
C ILE A 128 40.50 -10.87 -38.07
N ALA A 129 39.41 -11.32 -38.71
CA ALA A 129 39.41 -11.71 -40.11
C ALA A 129 39.81 -10.54 -41.04
N ALA A 130 39.38 -9.31 -40.74
CA ALA A 130 39.82 -8.13 -41.48
C ALA A 130 41.32 -7.85 -41.30
N ALA A 131 41.84 -7.95 -40.07
CA ALA A 131 43.26 -7.78 -39.78
C ALA A 131 44.12 -8.87 -40.44
N GLU A 132 43.68 -10.12 -40.43
CA GLU A 132 44.35 -11.25 -41.08
C GLU A 132 44.46 -11.05 -42.60
N ARG A 133 43.36 -10.61 -43.25
CA ARG A 133 43.39 -10.27 -44.68
C ARG A 133 44.38 -9.15 -44.97
N GLY A 134 44.42 -8.12 -44.12
CA GLY A 134 45.38 -7.02 -44.22
C GLY A 134 46.83 -7.49 -44.06
N ALA A 135 47.11 -8.29 -43.03
CA ALA A 135 48.43 -8.84 -42.78
C ALA A 135 48.92 -9.75 -43.91
N LEU A 136 48.05 -10.59 -44.46
CA LEU A 136 48.37 -11.43 -45.62
C LEU A 136 48.68 -10.60 -46.87
N ALA A 137 47.93 -9.51 -47.10
CA ALA A 137 48.21 -8.59 -48.21
C ALA A 137 49.56 -7.90 -48.03
N GLU A 138 49.88 -7.45 -46.82
CA GLU A 138 51.15 -6.82 -46.49
C GLU A 138 52.35 -7.76 -46.69
N VAL A 139 52.26 -9.01 -46.20
CA VAL A 139 53.31 -10.03 -46.40
C VAL A 139 53.52 -10.31 -47.89
N ARG A 140 52.44 -10.41 -48.68
CA ARG A 140 52.54 -10.60 -50.13
C ARG A 140 53.19 -9.41 -50.82
N ALA A 141 52.84 -8.18 -50.42
CA ALA A 141 53.44 -6.97 -50.96
C ALA A 141 54.95 -6.90 -50.63
N GLN A 142 55.34 -7.20 -49.39
CA GLN A 142 56.75 -7.25 -48.98
C GLN A 142 57.53 -8.33 -49.74
N ALA A 143 56.96 -9.53 -49.90
CA ALA A 143 57.58 -10.59 -50.69
C ALA A 143 57.76 -10.21 -52.16
N ALA A 144 56.74 -9.59 -52.78
CA ALA A 144 56.82 -9.11 -54.16
C ALA A 144 57.88 -8.00 -54.32
N GLN A 145 57.97 -7.07 -53.37
CA GLN A 145 59.01 -6.04 -53.36
C GLN A 145 60.41 -6.64 -53.20
N ALA A 146 60.58 -7.59 -52.28
CA ALA A 146 61.87 -8.27 -52.07
C ALA A 146 62.29 -9.06 -53.33
N ALA A 147 61.37 -9.80 -53.95
CA ALA A 147 61.62 -10.52 -55.20
C ALA A 147 61.99 -9.56 -56.36
N THR A 148 61.29 -8.42 -56.48
CA THR A 148 61.56 -7.42 -57.51
C THR A 148 62.94 -6.78 -57.32
N ARG A 149 63.31 -6.45 -56.07
CA ARG A 149 64.65 -5.93 -55.74
C ARG A 149 65.74 -6.95 -56.06
N ALA A 150 65.57 -8.20 -55.63
CA ALA A 150 66.53 -9.26 -55.92
C ALA A 150 66.66 -9.52 -57.43
N ALA A 151 65.56 -9.47 -58.18
CA ALA A 151 65.57 -9.58 -59.63
C ALA A 151 66.30 -8.39 -60.28
N ALA A 152 66.07 -7.16 -59.81
CA ALA A 152 66.76 -5.97 -60.30
C ALA A 152 68.28 -6.03 -60.03
N ASP A 153 68.69 -6.48 -58.84
CA ASP A 153 70.10 -6.66 -58.47
C ASP A 153 70.77 -7.75 -59.34
N LEU A 154 70.09 -8.88 -59.55
CA LEU A 154 70.61 -9.98 -60.40
C LEU A 154 70.72 -9.54 -61.86
N ILE A 155 69.73 -8.82 -62.37
CA ILE A 155 69.77 -8.21 -63.71
C ILE A 155 70.98 -7.28 -63.76
N GLY A 156 71.10 -6.30 -62.86
CA GLY A 156 72.24 -5.36 -62.85
C GLY A 156 73.61 -6.02 -62.75
N ALA A 157 73.73 -7.12 -62.00
CA ALA A 157 74.99 -7.85 -61.85
C ALA A 157 75.35 -8.73 -63.07
N ARG A 158 74.36 -9.21 -63.83
CA ARG A 158 74.57 -10.11 -64.99
C ARG A 158 74.30 -9.46 -66.35
N TYR A 159 73.79 -8.24 -66.39
CA TYR A 159 73.61 -7.49 -67.61
C TYR A 159 74.91 -6.87 -68.08
N GLY A 160 75.20 -7.05 -69.37
CA GLY A 160 76.30 -6.39 -70.07
C GLY A 160 75.90 -6.02 -71.49
N ALA A 161 76.79 -5.36 -72.20
CA ALA A 161 76.54 -4.76 -73.51
C ALA A 161 75.99 -5.74 -74.58
N GLU A 162 76.32 -7.04 -74.51
CA GLU A 162 75.75 -8.06 -75.41
C GLU A 162 74.25 -8.31 -75.18
N ALA A 163 73.80 -8.32 -73.92
CA ALA A 163 72.39 -8.51 -73.58
C ALA A 163 71.54 -7.29 -73.98
N ASP A 164 72.09 -6.07 -73.83
CA ASP A 164 71.47 -4.83 -74.30
C ASP A 164 71.26 -4.83 -75.82
N LYS A 165 72.31 -5.19 -76.58
CA LYS A 165 72.24 -5.23 -78.04
C LYS A 165 71.14 -6.19 -78.52
N ALA A 166 71.07 -7.39 -77.94
CA ALA A 166 70.05 -8.39 -78.29
C ALA A 166 68.60 -7.98 -77.93
N LEU A 167 68.43 -7.05 -76.98
CA LEU A 167 67.12 -6.50 -76.62
C LEU A 167 66.72 -5.30 -77.47
N VAL A 168 67.68 -4.43 -77.77
CA VAL A 168 67.49 -3.32 -78.72
C VAL A 168 67.14 -3.88 -80.10
N ASP A 169 67.86 -4.89 -80.58
CA ASP A 169 67.56 -5.54 -81.86
C ASP A 169 66.16 -6.20 -81.85
N ARG A 170 65.73 -6.78 -80.72
CA ARG A 170 64.37 -7.34 -80.56
C ARG A 170 63.28 -6.28 -80.51
N ALA A 171 63.52 -5.16 -79.81
CA ALA A 171 62.59 -4.05 -79.74
C ALA A 171 62.44 -3.37 -81.12
N ILE A 172 63.56 -3.16 -81.84
CA ILE A 172 63.57 -2.66 -83.22
C ILE A 172 62.81 -3.61 -84.14
N ALA A 173 63.05 -4.93 -84.04
CA ALA A 173 62.33 -5.93 -84.82
C ALA A 173 60.82 -6.01 -84.46
N GLY A 174 60.46 -5.77 -83.20
CA GLY A 174 59.07 -5.73 -82.72
C GLY A 174 58.30 -4.50 -83.20
N ILE A 175 58.97 -3.35 -83.32
CA ILE A 175 58.40 -2.13 -83.92
C ILE A 175 58.33 -2.25 -85.45
N ALA A 176 59.28 -2.96 -86.06
CA ALA A 176 59.31 -3.24 -87.50
C ALA A 176 58.32 -4.35 -87.95
N ARG A 177 57.64 -5.03 -87.02
CA ARG A 177 56.49 -5.90 -87.31
C ARG A 177 55.19 -5.09 -87.12
N PRO A 178 54.57 -4.58 -88.21
CA PRO A 178 53.19 -4.17 -88.14
C PRO A 178 52.32 -5.44 -88.06
N ASN A 179 51.97 -5.83 -86.84
CA ASN A 179 51.09 -6.94 -86.45
C ASN A 179 51.53 -8.34 -86.92
#